data_AF-A0A7S0ZE15-F1
#
_entry.id   AF-A0A7S0ZE15-F1
#
_cell.length_a   1.000
_cell.length_b   1.000
_cell.length_c   1.000
_cell.angle_alpha   90.00
_cell.angle_beta   90.00
_cell.angle_gamma   90.00
#
_symmetry.space_group_name_H-M   'P 1'
#
loop_
_entity.id
_entity.type
_entity.pdbx_description
1 polymer ?
#
loop_
_entity_poly.entity_id
_entity_poly.type
_entity_poly.pdbx_seq_one_letter_code
_entity_poly.pdbx_strand_id
1 'polypeptide(L)'
;VLSMIGYVLPNILCKFVNVPGVKASLVTHELIRACDLLKFMTLHSPEHLASISILKKFHSEDYLNALEQRSLLNIEDLEEFGLLDDCPLFENVLEYAQILVSGSILAAQLLINSCDVA
;
A
#
# COMPACT_ATOMS: atom_id res chain seq x y z
N VAL A 1 -19.95 21.95 -10.98
CA VAL A 1 -19.06 20.96 -11.62
C VAL A 1 -18.95 19.81 -10.65
N LEU A 2 -19.25 18.57 -11.07
CA LEU A 2 -19.01 17.41 -10.21
C LEU A 2 -17.50 17.18 -10.17
N SER A 3 -16.93 17.07 -8.97
CA SER A 3 -15.51 16.76 -8.82
C SER A 3 -15.23 15.36 -9.33
N MET A 4 -14.11 15.20 -10.04
CA MET A 4 -13.61 13.89 -10.48
C MET A 4 -12.94 13.20 -9.30
N ILE A 5 -13.56 12.13 -8.80
CA ILE A 5 -13.05 11.35 -7.67
C ILE A 5 -12.46 10.04 -8.20
N GLY A 6 -11.15 9.88 -8.06
CA GLY A 6 -10.46 8.61 -8.21
C GLY A 6 -10.60 7.78 -6.94
N TYR A 7 -10.82 6.49 -7.08
CA TYR A 7 -10.84 5.55 -5.97
C TYR A 7 -9.86 4.41 -6.25
N VAL A 8 -8.75 4.38 -5.50
CA VAL A 8 -7.67 3.41 -5.74
C VAL A 8 -7.84 2.19 -4.84
N LEU A 9 -7.93 1.02 -5.45
CA LEU A 9 -7.92 -0.27 -4.76
C LEU A 9 -6.97 -1.24 -5.48
N PRO A 10 -5.77 -1.53 -4.93
CA PRO A 10 -4.90 -2.53 -5.51
C PRO A 10 -5.53 -3.93 -5.44
N ASN A 11 -5.83 -4.52 -6.59
CA ASN A 11 -6.50 -5.83 -6.68
C ASN A 11 -5.77 -6.96 -5.93
N ILE A 12 -4.44 -6.86 -5.83
CA ILE A 12 -3.57 -7.85 -5.18
C ILE A 12 -3.47 -7.69 -3.65
N LEU A 13 -4.07 -6.65 -3.08
CA LEU A 13 -4.07 -6.42 -1.63
C LEU A 13 -4.68 -7.60 -0.86
N CYS A 14 -5.62 -8.33 -1.47
CA CYS A 14 -6.25 -9.51 -0.88
C CYS A 14 -5.27 -10.65 -0.52
N LYS A 15 -4.09 -10.71 -1.15
CA LYS A 15 -3.02 -11.66 -0.78
C LYS A 15 -2.55 -11.48 0.66
N PHE A 16 -2.66 -10.26 1.19
CA PHE A 16 -2.21 -9.87 2.52
C PHE A 16 -3.36 -9.76 3.52
N VAL A 17 -4.47 -10.50 3.32
CA VAL A 17 -5.66 -10.44 4.20
C VAL A 17 -5.36 -10.75 5.67
N ASN A 18 -4.27 -11.46 5.97
CA ASN A 18 -3.86 -11.77 7.34
C ASN A 18 -3.03 -10.65 8.00
N VAL A 19 -2.59 -9.65 7.23
CA VAL A 19 -1.91 -8.47 7.76
C VAL A 19 -2.92 -7.55 8.45
N PRO A 20 -2.62 -7.06 9.67
CA PRO A 20 -3.48 -6.10 10.36
C PRO A 20 -3.80 -4.89 9.47
N GLY A 21 -5.06 -4.46 9.48
CA GLY A 21 -5.55 -3.34 8.66
C GLY A 21 -6.06 -3.73 7.28
N VAL A 22 -5.53 -4.78 6.62
CA VAL A 22 -5.98 -5.15 5.26
C VAL A 22 -7.45 -5.57 5.24
N LYS A 23 -7.90 -6.35 6.22
CA LYS A 23 -9.32 -6.70 6.36
C LYS A 23 -10.21 -5.47 6.48
N ALA A 24 -9.77 -4.46 7.23
CA ALA A 24 -10.54 -3.23 7.39
C ALA A 24 -10.64 -2.46 6.06
N SER A 25 -9.57 -2.41 5.26
CA SER A 25 -9.60 -1.82 3.91
C SER A 25 -10.57 -2.55 2.98
N LEU A 26 -10.58 -3.89 2.99
CA LEU A 26 -11.52 -4.69 2.19
C LEU A 26 -12.97 -4.52 2.64
N VAL A 27 -13.23 -4.51 3.96
CA VAL A 27 -14.58 -4.21 4.50
C VAL A 27 -15.01 -2.80 4.12
N THR A 28 -14.10 -1.82 4.16
CA THR A 28 -14.38 -0.45 3.72
C THR A 28 -14.78 -0.41 2.25
N HIS A 29 -14.08 -1.13 1.38
CA HIS A 29 -14.48 -1.28 -0.02
C HIS A 29 -15.89 -1.86 -0.16
N GLU A 30 -16.19 -2.95 0.55
CA GLU A 30 -17.51 -3.58 0.51
C GLU A 30 -18.62 -2.67 1.01
N LEU A 31 -18.36 -1.83 2.02
CA LEU A 31 -19.31 -0.83 2.50
C LEU A 31 -19.54 0.29 1.46
N ILE A 32 -18.48 0.81 0.84
CA ILE A 32 -18.59 1.80 -0.25
C ILE A 32 -19.44 1.24 -1.39
N ARG A 33 -19.22 -0.03 -1.75
CA ARG A 33 -20.01 -0.75 -2.75
C ARG A 33 -21.46 -0.93 -2.32
N ALA A 34 -21.71 -1.40 -1.10
CA ALA A 34 -23.05 -1.66 -0.57
C ALA A 34 -23.89 -0.38 -0.41
N CYS A 35 -23.25 0.75 -0.12
CA CYS A 35 -23.87 2.07 -0.08
C CYS A 35 -24.05 2.72 -1.46
N ASP A 36 -23.72 2.00 -2.55
CA ASP A 36 -23.83 2.46 -3.93
C ASP A 36 -23.06 3.77 -4.19
N LEU A 37 -21.91 3.93 -3.53
CA LEU A 37 -21.06 5.12 -3.66
C LEU A 37 -20.09 5.02 -4.85
N LEU A 38 -19.78 3.80 -5.30
CA LEU A 38 -18.86 3.58 -6.43
C LEU A 38 -19.32 4.26 -7.72
N LYS A 39 -20.63 4.45 -7.92
CA LYS A 39 -21.17 5.15 -9.11
C LYS A 39 -20.78 6.62 -9.19
N PHE A 40 -20.26 7.20 -8.11
CA PHE A 40 -19.78 8.59 -8.04
C PHE A 40 -18.25 8.69 -8.15
N MET A 41 -17.56 7.58 -8.38
CA MET A 41 -16.09 7.49 -8.39
C MET A 41 -15.61 6.70 -9.61
N THR A 42 -14.35 6.91 -10.00
CA THR A 42 -13.67 6.05 -10.97
C THR A 42 -12.76 5.08 -10.21
N LEU A 43 -13.05 3.79 -10.29
CA LEU A 43 -12.22 2.76 -9.66
C LEU A 43 -10.93 2.55 -10.46
N HIS A 44 -9.78 2.60 -9.78
CA HIS A 44 -8.46 2.37 -10.36
C HIS A 44 -7.68 1.33 -9.54
N SER A 45 -6.84 0.54 -10.22
CA SER A 45 -5.86 -0.34 -9.59
C SER A 45 -4.51 -0.14 -10.29
N PRO A 46 -3.38 -0.12 -9.56
CA PRO A 46 -2.07 -0.10 -10.19
C PRO A 46 -1.86 -1.33 -11.06
N GLU A 47 -1.30 -1.13 -12.26
CA GLU A 47 -0.96 -2.21 -13.19
C GLU A 47 0.29 -2.98 -12.72
N HIS A 48 1.20 -2.30 -12.01
CA HIS A 48 2.49 -2.82 -11.59
C HIS A 48 2.82 -2.44 -10.14
N LEU A 49 3.63 -3.28 -9.50
CA LEU A 49 4.24 -2.98 -8.21
C LEU A 49 5.29 -1.87 -8.34
N ALA A 50 5.39 -1.02 -7.34
CA ALA A 50 6.38 0.02 -7.27
C ALA A 50 7.76 -0.64 -7.23
N SER A 51 8.67 -0.25 -8.12
CA SER A 51 10.03 -0.77 -8.11
C SER A 51 10.77 -0.33 -6.84
N ILE A 52 11.77 -1.09 -6.41
CA ILE A 52 12.60 -0.70 -5.26
C ILE A 52 13.25 0.67 -5.47
N SER A 53 13.61 1.02 -6.72
CA SER A 53 14.14 2.35 -7.06
C SER A 53 13.19 3.50 -6.73
N ILE A 54 11.87 3.27 -6.71
CA ILE A 54 10.89 4.25 -6.28
C ILE A 54 10.88 4.38 -4.77
N LEU A 55 10.94 3.27 -4.03
CA LEU A 55 11.00 3.28 -2.56
C LEU A 55 12.29 3.96 -2.06
N LYS A 56 13.41 3.76 -2.78
CA LYS A 56 14.72 4.41 -2.52
C LYS A 56 14.72 5.93 -2.69
N LYS A 57 13.66 6.53 -3.25
CA LYS A 57 13.53 8.00 -3.29
C LYS A 57 13.37 8.60 -1.90
N PHE A 58 12.96 7.79 -0.92
CA PHE A 58 12.76 8.21 0.47
C PHE A 58 13.49 7.29 1.47
N HIS A 59 13.39 5.98 1.30
CA HIS A 59 14.00 5.00 2.21
C HIS A 59 15.46 4.72 1.84
N SER A 60 16.29 4.39 2.84
CA SER A 60 17.66 3.93 2.62
C SER A 60 17.69 2.53 2.00
N GLU A 61 18.79 2.22 1.32
CA GLU A 61 19.06 0.87 0.81
C GLU A 61 19.01 -0.17 1.93
N ASP A 62 19.73 0.11 3.02
CA ASP A 62 19.90 -0.83 4.13
C ASP A 62 18.57 -1.16 4.80
N TYR A 63 17.68 -0.18 4.94
CA TYR A 63 16.33 -0.42 5.47
C TYR A 63 15.50 -1.30 4.54
N LEU A 64 15.56 -1.09 3.22
CA LEU A 64 14.83 -1.92 2.27
C LEU A 64 15.36 -3.37 2.24
N ASN A 65 16.68 -3.53 2.35
CA ASN A 65 17.30 -4.85 2.50
C ASN A 65 16.88 -5.53 3.81
N ALA A 66 16.81 -4.77 4.92
CA ALA A 66 16.31 -5.26 6.20
C ALA A 66 14.84 -5.72 6.12
N LEU A 67 13.99 -5.02 5.36
CA LEU A 67 12.61 -5.45 5.10
C LEU A 67 12.52 -6.73 4.26
N GLU A 68 13.39 -6.88 3.25
CA GLU A 68 13.43 -8.06 2.39
C GLU A 68 13.92 -9.30 3.15
N GLN A 69 14.94 -9.13 3.99
CA GLN A 69 15.65 -10.20 4.70
C GLN A 69 15.31 -10.26 6.18
N ARG A 70 14.16 -9.69 6.58
CA ARG A 70 13.77 -9.51 7.99
C ARG A 70 13.84 -10.79 8.82
N SER A 71 13.49 -11.93 8.23
CA SER A 71 13.52 -13.24 8.91
C SER A 71 14.92 -13.74 9.28
N LEU A 72 15.97 -13.12 8.71
CA LEU A 72 17.37 -13.45 8.96
C LEU A 72 18.05 -12.48 9.94
N LEU A 73 17.36 -11.40 10.34
CA LEU A 73 17.90 -10.39 11.25
C LEU A 73 17.89 -10.88 12.69
N ASN A 74 18.91 -10.49 13.45
CA ASN A 74 18.94 -10.67 14.90
C ASN A 74 18.04 -9.61 15.59
N ILE A 75 17.90 -9.69 16.91
CA ILE A 75 17.03 -8.78 17.66
C ILE A 75 17.59 -7.35 17.64
N GLU A 76 18.91 -7.18 17.71
CA GLU A 76 19.55 -5.87 17.67
C GLU A 76 19.29 -5.14 16.33
N ASP A 77 19.42 -5.83 15.21
CA ASP A 77 19.15 -5.31 13.87
C ASP A 77 17.66 -4.97 13.70
N LEU A 78 16.77 -5.83 14.21
CA LEU A 78 15.33 -5.57 14.19
C LEU A 78 14.98 -4.32 15.01
N GLU A 79 15.63 -4.11 16.15
CA GLU A 79 15.44 -2.91 16.97
C GLU A 79 15.98 -1.66 16.25
N GLU A 80 17.17 -1.73 15.67
CA GLU A 80 17.80 -0.62 14.94
C GLU A 80 16.91 -0.12 13.79
N PHE A 81 16.30 -1.03 13.03
CA PHE A 81 15.39 -0.68 11.94
C PHE A 81 13.94 -0.42 12.39
N GLY A 82 13.63 -0.45 13.68
CA GLY A 82 12.28 -0.21 14.21
C GLY A 82 11.26 -1.29 13.82
N LEU A 83 11.74 -2.52 13.66
CA LEU A 83 10.99 -3.70 13.22
C LEU A 83 10.61 -4.62 14.41
N LEU A 84 10.48 -4.06 15.61
CA LEU A 84 9.98 -4.75 16.80
C LEU A 84 8.64 -4.14 17.25
N ASP A 85 7.98 -4.84 18.19
CA ASP A 85 6.77 -4.46 18.94
C ASP A 85 5.55 -3.99 18.12
N ASP A 86 5.61 -2.80 17.53
CA ASP A 86 4.50 -2.14 16.81
C ASP A 86 4.39 -2.59 15.34
N CYS A 87 5.43 -3.21 14.79
CA CYS A 87 5.47 -3.67 13.41
C CYS A 87 5.20 -5.18 13.32
N PRO A 88 3.97 -5.61 13.01
CA PRO A 88 3.60 -7.03 13.03
C PRO A 88 4.50 -7.86 12.14
N LEU A 89 4.85 -9.05 12.63
CA LEU A 89 5.67 -10.02 11.89
C LEU A 89 4.78 -10.75 10.87
N PHE A 90 5.08 -10.56 9.59
CA PHE A 90 4.47 -11.34 8.51
C PHE A 90 5.47 -11.47 7.34
N GLU A 91 5.28 -12.50 6.52
CA GLU A 91 6.13 -12.74 5.35
C GLU A 91 5.87 -11.71 4.24
N ASN A 92 6.90 -11.41 3.45
CA ASN A 92 6.82 -10.52 2.28
C ASN A 92 6.42 -9.07 2.63
N VAL A 93 6.94 -8.53 3.75
CA VAL A 93 6.70 -7.13 4.16
C VAL A 93 7.07 -6.14 3.06
N LEU A 94 8.18 -6.37 2.35
CA LEU A 94 8.60 -5.50 1.25
C LEU A 94 7.59 -5.52 0.09
N GLU A 95 7.08 -6.70 -0.30
CA GLU A 95 6.04 -6.80 -1.34
C GLU A 95 4.76 -6.07 -0.90
N TYR A 96 4.35 -6.23 0.35
CA TYR A 96 3.21 -5.50 0.91
C TYR A 96 3.42 -3.98 0.84
N ALA A 97 4.61 -3.50 1.21
CA ALA A 97 4.96 -2.08 1.10
C ALA A 97 4.91 -1.59 -0.36
N GLN A 98 5.41 -2.38 -1.31
CA GLN A 98 5.34 -2.05 -2.74
C GLN A 98 3.89 -1.92 -3.24
N ILE A 99 2.96 -2.76 -2.76
CA ILE A 99 1.52 -2.67 -3.10
C ILE A 99 0.94 -1.34 -2.62
N LEU A 100 1.20 -0.97 -1.36
CA LEU A 100 0.68 0.27 -0.78
C LEU A 100 1.25 1.50 -1.51
N VAL A 101 2.57 1.51 -1.74
CA VAL A 101 3.26 2.59 -2.46
C VAL A 101 2.73 2.72 -3.89
N SER A 102 2.49 1.61 -4.60
CA SER A 102 1.84 1.64 -5.93
C SER A 102 0.48 2.33 -5.89
N GLY A 103 -0.34 2.05 -4.88
CA GLY A 103 -1.64 2.68 -4.71
C GLY A 103 -1.53 4.20 -4.55
N SER A 104 -0.65 4.66 -3.64
CA SER A 104 -0.43 6.08 -3.40
C SER A 104 0.18 6.82 -4.60
N ILE A 105 1.08 6.17 -5.35
CA ILE A 105 1.64 6.76 -6.58
C ILE A 105 0.58 6.91 -7.66
N LEU A 106 -0.27 5.89 -7.83
CA LEU A 106 -1.39 5.98 -8.77
C LEU A 106 -2.34 7.12 -8.37
N ALA A 107 -2.69 7.23 -7.08
CA ALA A 107 -3.50 8.34 -6.59
C ALA A 107 -2.85 9.70 -6.92
N ALA A 108 -1.54 9.85 -6.66
CA ALA A 108 -0.81 11.08 -7.02
C ALA A 108 -0.82 11.36 -8.53
N GLN A 109 -0.68 10.33 -9.37
CA GLN A 109 -0.79 10.48 -10.83
C GLN A 109 -2.19 10.89 -11.27
N LEU A 110 -3.24 10.37 -10.64
CA LEU A 110 -4.62 10.77 -10.90
C LEU A 110 -4.84 12.24 -10.53
N LEU A 111 -4.35 12.70 -9.37
CA LEU A 111 -4.43 14.10 -8.96
C LEU A 111 -3.73 15.06 -9.93
N ILE A 112 -2.59 14.64 -10.50
CA ILE A 112 -1.84 15.48 -11.45
C ILE A 112 -2.59 15.61 -12.79
N ASN A 113 -3.28 14.55 -13.22
CA ASN A 113 -3.72 14.44 -14.61
C ASN A 113 -5.23 14.49 -14.84
N SER A 114 -6.05 13.96 -13.91
CA SER A 114 -7.44 13.59 -14.23
C SER A 114 -8.45 13.71 -13.08
N CYS A 115 -8.03 13.80 -11.82
CA CYS A 115 -8.92 13.81 -10.65
C CYS A 115 -8.68 15.01 -9.74
N ASP A 116 -9.75 15.51 -9.12
CA ASP A 116 -9.69 16.53 -8.08
C ASP A 116 -9.40 15.92 -6.70
N VAL A 117 -9.79 14.65 -6.51
CA VAL A 117 -9.61 13.85 -5.29
C VAL A 117 -9.21 12.44 -5.73
N ALA A 118 -8.25 11.82 -5.06
CA ALA A 118 -7.84 10.43 -5.30
C ALA A 118 -7.38 9.74 -4.01
#